data_AF-A0A7G5BSU9-F1
#
_entry.id   AF-A0A7G5BSU9-F1
#
_cell.length_a   1.000
_cell.length_b   1.000
_cell.length_c   1.000
_cell.angle_alpha   90.00
_cell.angle_beta   90.00
_cell.angle_gamma   90.00
#
_symmetry.space_group_name_H-M   'P 1'
#
loop_
_entity.id
_entity.type
_entity.pdbx_description
1 polymer ?
#
loop_
_entity_poly.entity_id
_entity_poly.type
_entity_poly.pdbx_seq_one_letter_code
_entity_poly.pdbx_strand_id
1 'polypeptide(L)'
;MIRVIAIFVIISLLIVGCGSSVSTFEGTVEAYHDDRLLVNCSDEVNKGKKNIDDVGYICSVQVTDKTNVTDEAGNPLEIEQLPQSAFVKVTLVKARNIKDSESRRSKLEAKEIVLMNQ
;
A
#
# COMPACT_ATOMS: atom_id res chain seq x y z
N MET A 1 3.52 -38.28 24.89
CA MET A 1 4.33 -37.05 25.10
C MET A 1 4.91 -36.50 23.80
N ILE A 2 5.56 -37.33 22.95
CA ILE A 2 6.11 -36.92 21.63
C ILE A 2 5.04 -36.30 20.71
N ARG A 3 3.81 -36.84 20.68
CA ARG A 3 2.70 -36.29 19.88
C ARG A 3 2.28 -34.87 20.27
N VAL A 4 2.38 -34.51 21.55
CA VAL A 4 2.02 -33.17 22.04
C VAL A 4 3.13 -32.16 21.70
N ILE A 5 4.39 -32.60 21.78
CA ILE A 5 5.56 -31.80 21.39
C ILE A 5 5.50 -31.49 19.88
N ALA A 6 5.16 -32.47 19.05
CA ALA A 6 5.02 -32.26 17.60
C ALA A 6 3.94 -31.21 17.26
N ILE A 7 2.81 -31.20 17.99
CA ILE A 7 1.74 -30.22 17.81
C ILE A 7 2.20 -28.80 18.21
N PHE A 8 2.95 -28.66 19.30
CA PHE A 8 3.51 -27.38 19.73
C PHE A 8 4.56 -26.81 18.75
N VAL A 9 5.35 -27.69 18.12
CA VAL A 9 6.34 -27.31 17.09
C VAL A 9 5.64 -26.84 15.80
N ILE A 10 4.55 -27.50 15.41
CA ILE A 10 3.74 -27.09 14.24
C ILE A 10 3.02 -25.76 14.48
N ILE A 11 2.51 -25.53 15.69
CA ILE A 11 1.84 -24.26 16.06
C ILE A 11 2.82 -23.08 16.10
N SER A 12 4.07 -23.29 16.52
CA SER A 12 5.08 -22.23 16.59
C SER A 12 5.61 -21.81 15.21
N LEU A 13 5.54 -22.68 14.20
CA LEU A 13 5.87 -22.36 12.80
C LEU A 13 4.82 -21.44 12.14
N LEU A 14 3.62 -21.31 12.70
CA LEU A 14 2.57 -20.41 12.19
C LEU A 14 2.70 -18.97 12.70
N ILE A 15 3.62 -18.71 13.63
CA ILE A 15 3.88 -17.36 14.17
C ILE A 15 4.94 -16.66 13.30
N VAL A 16 4.79 -16.69 11.98
CA VAL A 16 5.47 -15.71 11.14
C VAL A 16 4.71 -14.41 11.32
N GLY A 17 5.16 -13.60 12.28
CA GLY A 17 4.73 -12.22 12.42
C GLY A 17 5.02 -11.51 11.09
N CYS A 18 3.98 -11.35 10.28
CA CYS A 18 4.05 -10.62 9.02
C CYS A 18 4.53 -9.21 9.36
N GLY A 19 5.78 -8.90 9.03
CA GLY A 19 6.35 -7.59 9.26
C GLY A 19 5.46 -6.53 8.63
N SER A 20 5.26 -5.42 9.32
CA SER A 20 4.35 -4.31 8.97
C SER A 20 4.76 -3.52 7.72
N SER A 21 5.61 -4.08 6.87
CA SER A 21 6.02 -3.48 5.61
C SER A 21 5.05 -3.85 4.51
N VAL A 22 4.51 -2.83 3.83
CA VAL A 22 3.63 -2.97 2.68
C VAL A 22 4.43 -2.85 1.40
N SER A 23 4.21 -3.76 0.45
CA SER A 23 4.72 -3.66 -0.92
C SER A 23 3.66 -3.12 -1.88
N THR A 24 2.37 -3.37 -1.60
CA THR A 24 1.25 -2.97 -2.43
C THR A 24 0.10 -2.55 -1.53
N PHE A 25 -0.56 -1.45 -1.86
CA PHE A 25 -1.76 -0.98 -1.17
C PHE A 25 -2.74 -0.37 -2.15
N GLU A 26 -3.99 -0.27 -1.73
CA GLU A 26 -5.07 0.33 -2.50
C GLU A 26 -5.57 1.59 -1.81
N GLY A 27 -6.11 2.52 -2.58
CA GLY A 27 -6.61 3.77 -2.03
C GLY A 27 -7.18 4.69 -3.08
N THR A 28 -7.77 5.78 -2.60
CA THR A 28 -8.39 6.81 -3.44
C THR A 28 -7.40 7.93 -3.72
N VAL A 29 -7.30 8.39 -4.97
CA VAL A 29 -6.48 9.54 -5.36
C VAL A 29 -7.09 10.82 -4.79
N GLU A 30 -6.32 11.55 -4.01
CA GLU A 30 -6.70 12.86 -3.48
C GLU A 30 -6.20 13.99 -4.38
N ALA A 31 -4.97 13.88 -4.89
CA ALA A 31 -4.35 14.84 -5.80
C ALA A 31 -3.11 14.27 -6.48
N TYR A 32 -2.69 14.91 -7.57
CA TYR A 32 -1.38 14.72 -8.19
C TYR A 32 -0.71 16.09 -8.40
N HIS A 33 0.48 16.28 -7.83
CA HIS A 33 1.30 17.48 -8.02
C HIS A 33 2.78 17.21 -7.71
N ASP A 34 3.69 17.96 -8.32
CA ASP A 34 5.15 17.89 -8.10
C ASP A 34 5.72 16.46 -8.18
N ASP A 35 5.30 15.68 -9.18
CA ASP A 35 5.67 14.27 -9.36
C ASP A 35 5.26 13.35 -8.20
N ARG A 36 4.27 13.76 -7.39
CA ARG A 36 3.77 12.97 -6.26
C ARG A 36 2.27 12.77 -6.38
N LEU A 37 1.87 11.50 -6.31
CA LEU A 37 0.48 11.08 -6.19
C LEU A 37 0.13 10.99 -4.70
N LEU A 38 -0.88 11.75 -4.28
CA LEU A 38 -1.45 11.68 -2.95
C LEU A 38 -2.60 10.68 -2.95
N VAL A 39 -2.46 9.61 -2.17
CA VAL A 39 -3.43 8.53 -2.09
C VAL A 39 -3.88 8.35 -0.65
N ASN A 40 -5.18 8.29 -0.42
CA ASN A 40 -5.74 7.93 0.87
C ASN A 40 -5.45 6.46 1.16
N CYS A 41 -4.55 6.21 2.12
CA CYS A 41 -4.09 4.88 2.50
C CYS A 41 -4.57 4.49 3.92
N SER A 42 -5.67 5.11 4.39
CA SER A 42 -6.21 4.88 5.74
C SER A 42 -6.52 3.41 6.01
N ASP A 43 -7.10 2.73 5.03
CA ASP A 43 -7.48 1.31 5.17
C ASP A 43 -6.24 0.43 5.40
N GLU A 44 -5.17 0.66 4.65
CA GLU A 44 -3.93 -0.10 4.81
C GLU A 44 -3.19 0.26 6.11
N VAL A 45 -3.19 1.54 6.51
CA VAL A 45 -2.58 1.99 7.78
C VAL A 45 -3.30 1.37 8.99
N ASN A 46 -4.62 1.30 8.94
CA ASN A 46 -5.45 0.76 10.03
C ASN A 46 -5.62 -0.76 9.97
N LYS A 47 -5.19 -1.42 8.89
CA LYS A 47 -5.30 -2.87 8.69
C LYS A 47 -4.75 -3.66 9.88
N GLY A 48 -5.60 -4.49 10.47
CA GLY A 48 -5.26 -5.35 11.60
C GLY A 48 -5.22 -4.65 12.96
N LYS A 49 -5.51 -3.34 13.05
CA LYS A 49 -5.73 -2.67 14.32
C LYS A 49 -7.13 -2.98 14.84
N LYS A 50 -7.25 -3.20 16.15
CA LYS A 50 -8.55 -3.40 16.83
C LYS A 50 -9.31 -2.09 17.05
N ASN A 51 -8.57 -0.99 17.21
CA ASN A 51 -9.10 0.37 17.32
C ASN A 51 -8.51 1.19 16.17
N ILE A 52 -9.35 1.97 15.50
CA ILE A 52 -8.92 2.90 14.45
C ILE A 52 -8.44 4.17 15.17
N ASP A 53 -7.16 4.49 15.02
CA ASP A 53 -6.58 5.67 15.67
C ASP A 53 -7.00 6.96 14.95
N ASP A 54 -7.11 6.92 13.61
CA ASP A 54 -7.53 8.06 12.78
C ASP A 54 -8.00 7.62 11.38
N VAL A 55 -8.58 8.57 10.63
CA VAL A 55 -8.97 8.45 9.22
C VAL A 55 -8.36 9.61 8.41
N GLY A 56 -8.20 9.43 7.10
CA GLY A 56 -7.58 10.46 6.24
C GLY A 56 -6.06 10.40 6.21
N TYR A 57 -5.46 9.24 6.49
CA TYR A 57 -4.02 9.04 6.30
C TYR A 57 -3.68 9.13 4.81
N ILE A 58 -2.88 10.15 4.46
CA ILE A 58 -2.41 10.34 3.09
C ILE A 58 -1.01 9.74 2.93
N CYS A 59 -0.87 8.91 1.90
CA CYS A 59 0.39 8.39 1.41
C CYS A 59 0.82 9.22 0.20
N SER A 60 1.99 9.87 0.31
CA SER A 60 2.56 10.65 -0.78
C SER A 60 3.58 9.81 -1.54
N VAL A 61 3.21 9.42 -2.75
CA VAL A 61 3.93 8.45 -3.57
C VAL A 61 4.61 9.16 -4.72
N GLN A 62 5.93 9.09 -4.77
CA GLN A 62 6.69 9.64 -5.89
C GLN A 62 6.47 8.79 -7.14
N VAL A 63 6.13 9.47 -8.24
CA VAL A 63 6.04 8.94 -9.59
C VAL A 63 7.30 9.36 -10.33
N THR A 64 7.88 8.45 -11.11
CA THR A 64 9.09 8.71 -11.91
C THR A 64 8.90 8.15 -13.31
N ASP A 65 9.81 8.44 -14.24
CA ASP A 65 9.80 7.85 -15.59
C ASP A 65 9.87 6.32 -15.62
N LYS A 66 10.19 5.68 -14.49
CA LYS A 66 10.24 4.22 -14.33
C LYS A 66 8.95 3.64 -13.76
N THR A 67 8.02 4.47 -13.34
CA THR A 67 6.73 4.05 -12.79
C THR A 67 5.82 3.63 -13.93
N ASN A 68 5.35 2.39 -13.90
CA ASN A 68 4.35 1.92 -14.87
C ASN A 68 2.95 2.35 -14.42
N VAL A 69 2.21 3.10 -15.24
CA VAL A 69 0.85 3.52 -14.93
C VAL A 69 -0.10 2.92 -15.97
N THR A 70 -1.05 2.09 -15.52
CA THR A 70 -1.97 1.38 -16.40
C THR A 70 -3.39 1.34 -15.85
N ASP A 71 -4.36 0.95 -16.67
CA ASP A 71 -5.65 0.45 -16.21
C ASP A 71 -5.61 -1.05 -15.88
N GLU A 72 -6.74 -1.63 -15.46
CA GLU A 72 -6.86 -3.06 -15.16
C GLU A 72 -6.71 -3.97 -16.40
N ALA A 73 -6.94 -3.43 -17.60
CA ALA A 73 -6.71 -4.16 -18.85
C ALA A 73 -5.23 -4.12 -19.28
N GLY A 74 -4.38 -3.39 -18.57
CA GLY A 74 -2.97 -3.21 -18.86
C GLY A 74 -2.70 -2.15 -19.93
N ASN A 75 -3.68 -1.33 -20.28
CA ASN A 75 -3.46 -0.21 -21.19
C ASN A 75 -2.69 0.89 -20.45
N PRO A 76 -1.65 1.46 -21.06
CA PRO A 76 -0.88 2.53 -20.44
C PRO A 76 -1.72 3.81 -20.29
N LEU A 77 -1.53 4.51 -19.19
CA LEU A 77 -2.16 5.78 -18.88
C LEU A 77 -1.09 6.83 -18.54
N GLU A 78 -1.39 8.10 -18.81
CA GLU A 78 -0.62 9.20 -18.24
C GLU A 78 -1.10 9.45 -16.81
N ILE A 79 -0.18 9.75 -15.89
CA ILE A 79 -0.53 9.92 -14.48
C ILE A 79 -1.44 11.14 -14.27
N GLU A 80 -1.27 12.17 -15.09
CA GLU A 80 -2.08 13.39 -15.13
C GLU A 80 -3.53 13.13 -15.54
N GLN A 81 -3.80 11.98 -16.19
CA GLN A 81 -5.13 11.57 -16.60
C GLN A 81 -5.88 10.80 -15.50
N LEU A 82 -5.23 10.44 -14.39
CA LEU A 82 -5.92 9.82 -13.26
C LEU A 82 -6.86 10.85 -12.60
N PRO A 83 -8.17 10.63 -12.61
CA PRO A 83 -9.09 11.59 -12.02
C PRO A 83 -8.91 11.65 -10.50
N GLN A 84 -9.16 12.81 -9.92
CA GLN A 84 -9.36 12.90 -8.48
C GLN A 84 -10.49 11.94 -8.08
N SER A 85 -10.35 11.31 -6.93
CA SER A 85 -11.22 10.24 -6.44
C SER A 85 -11.15 8.92 -7.23
N ALA A 86 -10.22 8.76 -8.17
CA ALA A 86 -9.91 7.45 -8.76
C ALA A 86 -9.49 6.45 -7.68
N PHE A 87 -9.98 5.22 -7.78
CA PHE A 87 -9.48 4.13 -6.96
C PHE A 87 -8.27 3.48 -7.65
N VAL A 88 -7.15 3.40 -6.95
CA VAL A 88 -5.88 2.91 -7.51
C VAL A 88 -5.25 1.85 -6.63
N LYS A 89 -4.56 0.90 -7.26
CA LYS A 89 -3.62 -0.01 -6.61
C LYS A 89 -2.19 0.48 -6.87
N VAL A 90 -1.47 0.75 -5.79
CA VAL A 90 -0.07 1.21 -5.83
C VAL A 90 0.86 0.09 -5.41
N THR A 91 1.82 -0.25 -6.25
CA THR A 91 2.94 -1.14 -5.92
C THR A 91 4.21 -0.32 -5.75
N LEU A 92 4.88 -0.48 -4.61
CA LEU A 92 6.09 0.24 -4.24
C LEU A 92 7.36 -0.41 -4.80
N VAL A 93 8.37 0.41 -5.10
CA VAL A 93 9.71 -0.08 -5.48
C VAL A 93 10.35 -0.90 -4.36
N LYS A 94 10.15 -0.48 -3.11
CA LYS A 94 10.61 -1.18 -1.91
C LYS A 94 9.48 -1.26 -0.90
N ALA A 95 9.36 -2.41 -0.24
CA ALA A 95 8.42 -2.54 0.86
C ALA A 95 8.76 -1.56 1.99
N ARG A 96 7.74 -0.92 2.55
CA ARG A 96 7.87 0.11 3.60
C ARG A 96 6.79 -0.05 4.65
N ASN A 97 7.12 0.18 5.91
CA ASN A 97 6.09 0.27 6.96
C ASN A 97 5.48 1.67 6.95
N ILE A 98 4.19 1.76 6.64
CA ILE A 98 3.42 3.01 6.56
C ILE A 98 2.53 3.26 7.79
N LYS A 99 2.51 2.34 8.76
CA LYS A 99 1.61 2.37 9.93
C LYS A 99 2.09 3.29 11.05
N ASP A 100 3.40 3.47 11.18
CA ASP A 100 3.99 4.05 12.39
C ASP A 100 4.11 5.59 12.39
N SER A 101 4.19 6.25 11.22
CA SER A 101 4.41 7.72 11.17
C SER A 101 4.14 8.34 9.79
N GLU A 102 3.81 9.64 9.78
CA GLU A 102 3.64 10.44 8.56
C GLU A 102 4.92 10.53 7.72
N SER A 103 6.09 10.62 8.36
CA SER A 103 7.36 10.73 7.65
C SER A 103 7.64 9.51 6.76
N ARG A 104 7.12 8.33 7.14
CA ARG A 104 7.20 7.11 6.34
C ARG A 104 6.17 7.08 5.21
N ARG A 105 4.98 7.65 5.44
CA ARG A 105 3.94 7.82 4.40
C ARG A 105 4.33 8.84 3.33
N SER A 106 5.23 9.76 3.65
CA SER A 106 5.66 10.84 2.75
C SER A 106 6.85 10.51 1.85
N LYS A 107 7.44 9.32 1.97
CA LYS A 107 8.68 8.92 1.26
C LYS A 107 8.52 7.59 0.53
N LEU A 108 7.40 7.44 -0.17
CA LEU A 108 7.09 6.27 -0.97
C LEU A 108 7.46 6.53 -2.43
N GLU A 109 7.82 5.47 -3.15
CA GLU A 109 8.18 5.50 -4.58
C GLU A 109 7.42 4.38 -5.30
N ALA A 110 6.66 4.74 -6.32
CA ALA A 110 5.85 3.80 -7.08
C ALA A 110 6.68 3.07 -8.13
N LYS A 111 6.58 1.73 -8.10
CA LYS A 111 6.97 0.88 -9.22
C LYS A 111 5.86 0.82 -10.26
N GLU A 112 4.63 0.67 -9.79
CA GLU A 112 3.45 0.50 -10.64
C GLU A 112 2.22 1.10 -9.96
N ILE A 113 1.35 1.70 -10.76
CA ILE A 113 0.07 2.27 -10.36
C ILE A 113 -0.98 1.74 -11.34
N VAL A 114 -2.00 1.08 -10.82
CA VAL A 114 -3.11 0.52 -11.62
C VAL A 114 -4.39 1.27 -11.26
N LEU A 115 -5.03 1.91 -12.23
CA LEU A 115 -6.38 2.43 -12.11
C LEU A 115 -7.36 1.26 -12.04
N MET A 116 -8.16 1.21 -10.99
CA MET A 116 -9.12 0.13 -10.72
C MET A 116 -10.53 0.60 -11.08
N ASN A 117 -11.31 -0.21 -11.82
CA ASN A 117 -12.74 0.04 -11.96
C ASN A 117 -13.46 -0.47 -10.72
N GLN A 118 -14.29 0.38 -10.11
CA GLN A 118 -15.17 0.00 -9.01
C GLN A 118 -16.52 -0.51 -9.52
#